data_AF-A0A6V7KSE3-F1
#
_entry.id   AF-A0A6V7KSE3-F1
#
_cell.length_a   1.000
_cell.length_b   1.000
_cell.length_c   1.000
_cell.angle_alpha   90.00
_cell.angle_beta   90.00
_cell.angle_gamma   90.00
#
_symmetry.space_group_name_H-M   'P 1'
#
loop_
_entity.id
_entity.type
_entity.pdbx_description
1 polymer ?
#
loop_
_entity_poly.entity_id
_entity_poly.type
_entity_poly.pdbx_seq_one_letter_code
_entity_poly.pdbx_strand_id
1 'polypeptide(L)'
;CGADFVKVQQKPPLNSPKKPFMRCVSIDGDADRVVYYYIDELEKFYLLDGDRIATLLAGYLKELVEASGLNIQLGLVQTAYANGASTAYIADLLKIPVVCTDTGVKHLHHRAQEFDIGVYFEANGHGTVVFKPSTIKTIKEAAGNANLTEANRSAAAKLASFIDVVNQTVGDALSDMLLVEAVLYAKGWDVNTWQKSYTDLPNRQLKVKVEDRNVVKVTDAARKCIAPVGLQQKIDEIAAQYAKGRSFV
;
A
#
# COMPACT_ATOMS: atom_id res chain seq x y z
N CYS A 1 5.60 7.78 -18.34
CA CYS A 1 6.85 8.15 -17.67
C CYS A 1 6.53 8.41 -16.21
N GLY A 2 7.55 8.31 -15.37
CA GLY A 2 7.52 7.48 -14.17
C GLY A 2 6.54 7.77 -13.04
N ALA A 3 6.66 6.95 -11.99
CA ALA A 3 5.72 6.89 -10.89
C ALA A 3 5.42 8.26 -10.26
N ASP A 4 6.46 9.06 -10.00
CA ASP A 4 6.31 10.40 -9.42
C ASP A 4 5.44 11.34 -10.30
N PHE A 5 5.64 11.35 -11.62
CA PHE A 5 4.83 12.17 -12.53
C PHE A 5 3.37 11.75 -12.46
N VAL A 6 3.10 10.46 -12.57
CA VAL A 6 1.73 9.91 -12.58
C VAL A 6 1.03 10.17 -11.24
N LYS A 7 1.72 9.95 -10.12
CA LYS A 7 1.18 10.18 -8.78
C LYS A 7 0.86 11.66 -8.53
N VAL A 8 1.78 12.57 -8.87
CA VAL A 8 1.63 14.00 -8.57
C VAL A 8 0.66 14.68 -9.53
N GLN A 9 0.72 14.36 -10.82
CA GLN A 9 -0.11 15.01 -11.84
C GLN A 9 -1.48 14.35 -12.01
N GLN A 10 -1.67 13.14 -11.48
CA GLN A 10 -2.90 12.33 -11.60
C GLN A 10 -3.46 12.31 -13.03
N LYS A 11 -2.60 12.06 -14.00
CA LYS A 11 -2.95 11.98 -15.42
C LYS A 11 -2.02 11.00 -16.15
N PRO A 12 -2.46 10.43 -17.28
CA PRO A 12 -1.61 9.53 -18.04
C PRO A 12 -0.40 10.28 -18.62
N PRO A 13 0.78 9.63 -18.70
CA PRO A 13 1.93 10.18 -19.40
C PRO A 13 1.65 10.38 -20.91
N LEU A 14 2.44 11.23 -21.56
CA LEU A 14 2.25 11.60 -22.97
C LEU A 14 2.14 10.40 -23.93
N ASN A 15 2.96 9.37 -23.72
CA ASN A 15 3.03 8.18 -24.57
C ASN A 15 2.20 7.01 -24.03
N SER A 16 1.23 7.27 -23.14
CA SER A 16 0.38 6.22 -22.59
C SER A 16 -0.57 5.67 -23.67
N PRO A 17 -0.84 4.35 -23.67
CA PRO A 17 -1.88 3.78 -24.52
C PRO A 17 -3.24 4.45 -24.25
N LYS A 18 -4.00 4.71 -25.33
CA LYS A 18 -5.34 5.32 -25.25
C LYS A 18 -6.47 4.29 -25.18
N LYS A 19 -6.15 3.00 -25.01
CA LYS A 19 -7.17 1.94 -24.96
C LYS A 19 -7.88 1.97 -23.59
N PRO A 20 -9.22 2.09 -23.55
CA PRO A 20 -9.97 2.02 -22.30
C PRO A 20 -9.69 0.73 -21.53
N PHE A 21 -9.65 0.84 -20.21
CA PHE A 21 -9.41 -0.24 -19.25
C PHE A 21 -8.10 -1.01 -19.46
N MET A 22 -7.17 -0.49 -20.26
CA MET A 22 -5.83 -1.05 -20.35
C MET A 22 -5.07 -0.76 -19.06
N ARG A 23 -4.77 -1.82 -18.29
CA ARG A 23 -3.90 -1.73 -17.12
C ARG A 23 -2.53 -1.24 -17.55
N CYS A 24 -2.10 -0.12 -16.98
CA CYS A 24 -0.81 0.48 -17.22
C CYS A 24 -0.03 0.56 -15.90
N VAL A 25 1.29 0.50 -16.01
CA VAL A 25 2.23 0.61 -14.90
C VAL A 25 3.24 1.70 -15.21
N SER A 26 3.64 2.48 -14.21
CA SER A 26 4.75 3.42 -14.30
C SER A 26 5.72 3.19 -13.16
N ILE A 27 6.99 3.10 -13.52
CA ILE A 27 8.14 2.91 -12.65
C ILE A 27 8.95 4.22 -12.66
N ASP A 28 9.59 4.58 -11.55
CA ASP A 28 10.47 5.75 -11.48
C ASP A 28 11.89 5.49 -12.03
N GLY A 29 12.81 6.44 -11.83
CA GLY A 29 14.08 6.49 -12.55
C GLY A 29 15.08 5.40 -12.15
N ASP A 30 15.08 5.03 -10.88
CA ASP A 30 15.91 4.00 -10.25
C ASP A 30 15.12 2.73 -9.89
N ALA A 31 13.83 2.69 -10.23
CA ALA A 31 12.96 1.53 -10.11
C ALA A 31 12.71 1.06 -8.67
N ASP A 32 12.61 1.99 -7.72
CA ASP A 32 12.23 1.73 -6.33
C ASP A 32 10.73 2.03 -6.05
N ARG A 33 10.03 2.64 -7.02
CA ARG A 33 8.59 2.93 -6.94
C ARG A 33 7.82 2.40 -8.13
N VAL A 34 6.62 1.90 -7.84
CA VAL A 34 5.65 1.50 -8.85
C VAL A 34 4.26 2.07 -8.55
N VAL A 35 3.59 2.55 -9.59
CA VAL A 35 2.16 2.87 -9.54
C VAL A 35 1.45 2.32 -10.75
N TYR A 36 0.20 1.91 -10.55
CA TYR A 36 -0.69 1.45 -11.60
C TYR A 36 -1.71 2.52 -11.94
N TYR A 37 -2.26 2.44 -13.15
CA TYR A 37 -3.36 3.30 -13.58
C TYR A 37 -4.09 2.71 -14.78
N TYR A 38 -5.26 3.26 -15.08
CA TYR A 38 -5.94 3.08 -16.36
C TYR A 38 -6.80 4.31 -16.68
N ILE A 39 -7.31 4.36 -17.91
CA ILE A 39 -8.35 5.30 -18.32
C ILE A 39 -9.62 4.53 -18.65
N ASP A 40 -10.79 5.06 -18.31
CA ASP A 40 -12.06 4.47 -18.74
C ASP A 40 -12.47 4.94 -20.15
N GLU A 41 -13.64 4.50 -20.60
CA GLU A 41 -14.25 4.87 -21.88
C GLU A 41 -14.64 6.34 -22.00
N LEU A 42 -14.71 7.08 -20.89
CA LEU A 42 -14.98 8.51 -20.81
C LEU A 42 -13.70 9.34 -20.66
N GLU A 43 -12.54 8.73 -20.95
CA GLU A 43 -11.20 9.31 -20.77
C GLU A 43 -10.88 9.74 -19.32
N LYS A 44 -11.63 9.24 -18.33
CA LYS A 44 -11.34 9.53 -16.93
C LYS A 44 -10.17 8.68 -16.44
N PHE A 45 -9.21 9.33 -15.82
CA PHE A 45 -8.03 8.70 -15.25
C PHE A 45 -8.30 8.13 -13.85
N TYR A 46 -7.83 6.90 -13.61
CA TYR A 46 -7.88 6.24 -12.32
C TYR A 46 -6.47 5.84 -11.89
N LEU A 47 -6.04 6.36 -10.75
CA LEU A 47 -4.77 6.01 -10.12
C LEU A 47 -4.95 4.79 -9.21
N LEU A 48 -4.00 3.86 -9.27
CA LEU A 48 -3.83 2.77 -8.33
C LEU A 48 -2.43 2.85 -7.73
N ASP A 49 -2.29 3.64 -6.66
CA ASP A 49 -1.02 3.96 -6.03
C ASP A 49 -0.56 2.91 -5.01
N GLY A 50 0.46 3.25 -4.21
CA GLY A 50 1.03 2.32 -3.22
C GLY A 50 0.01 1.78 -2.21
N ASP A 51 -1.02 2.55 -1.81
CA ASP A 51 -2.06 2.03 -0.93
C ASP A 51 -2.91 0.95 -1.62
N ARG A 52 -3.15 1.11 -2.93
CA ARG A 52 -3.89 0.11 -3.74
C ARG A 52 -3.08 -1.16 -3.90
N ILE A 53 -1.76 -1.06 -4.01
CA ILE A 53 -0.84 -2.20 -4.03
C ILE A 53 -0.84 -2.88 -2.65
N ALA A 54 -0.63 -2.12 -1.57
CA ALA A 54 -0.62 -2.67 -0.21
C ALA A 54 -1.91 -3.42 0.14
N THR A 55 -3.07 -2.83 -0.18
CA THR A 55 -4.38 -3.44 0.06
C THR A 55 -4.60 -4.72 -0.75
N LEU A 56 -4.16 -4.74 -2.02
CA LEU A 56 -4.24 -5.93 -2.87
C LEU A 56 -3.38 -7.07 -2.31
N LEU A 57 -2.11 -6.78 -2.02
CA LEU A 57 -1.15 -7.78 -1.54
C LEU A 57 -1.55 -8.29 -0.15
N ALA A 58 -1.93 -7.39 0.78
CA ALA A 58 -2.35 -7.78 2.11
C ALA A 58 -3.65 -8.60 2.11
N GLY A 59 -4.61 -8.27 1.26
CA GLY A 59 -5.83 -9.05 1.08
C GLY A 59 -5.53 -10.47 0.60
N TYR A 60 -4.65 -10.62 -0.39
CA TYR A 60 -4.26 -11.94 -0.89
C TYR A 60 -3.43 -12.74 0.11
N LEU A 61 -2.48 -12.11 0.79
CA LEU A 61 -1.70 -12.76 1.86
C LEU A 61 -2.60 -13.25 2.99
N LYS A 62 -3.63 -12.47 3.36
CA LYS A 62 -4.64 -12.89 4.33
C LYS A 62 -5.37 -14.15 3.88
N GLU A 63 -5.89 -14.17 2.65
CA GLU A 63 -6.57 -15.34 2.08
C GLU A 63 -5.67 -16.59 2.11
N LEU A 64 -4.40 -16.44 1.77
CA LEU A 64 -3.43 -17.54 1.80
C LEU A 64 -3.09 -18.00 3.22
N VAL A 65 -2.91 -17.07 4.17
CA VAL A 65 -2.66 -17.41 5.58
C VAL A 65 -3.84 -18.21 6.15
N GLU A 66 -5.07 -17.75 5.95
CA GLU A 66 -6.28 -18.44 6.39
C GLU A 66 -6.41 -19.82 5.73
N ALA A 67 -6.22 -19.91 4.41
CA ALA A 67 -6.29 -21.17 3.68
C ALA A 67 -5.17 -22.16 4.07
N SER A 68 -4.00 -21.67 4.46
CA SER A 68 -2.90 -22.51 4.94
C SER A 68 -3.16 -23.10 6.32
N GLY A 69 -4.08 -22.52 7.10
CA GLY A 69 -4.34 -22.88 8.49
C GLY A 69 -3.18 -22.51 9.44
N LEU A 70 -2.24 -21.68 9.00
CA LEU A 70 -1.12 -21.23 9.81
C LEU A 70 -1.54 -20.06 10.70
N ASN A 71 -1.08 -20.07 11.95
CA ASN A 71 -1.28 -18.95 12.86
C ASN A 71 -0.17 -17.91 12.64
N ILE A 72 -0.41 -16.97 11.73
CA ILE A 72 0.56 -15.93 11.33
C ILE A 72 -0.09 -14.56 11.52
N GLN A 73 0.58 -13.68 12.27
CA GLN A 73 0.13 -12.31 12.45
C GLN A 73 0.53 -11.44 11.26
N LEU A 74 -0.42 -11.18 10.36
CA LEU A 74 -0.29 -10.20 9.28
C LEU A 74 -0.60 -8.79 9.80
N GLY A 75 0.18 -7.80 9.39
CA GLY A 75 -0.11 -6.39 9.62
C GLY A 75 0.25 -5.51 8.44
N LEU A 76 -0.31 -4.30 8.42
CA LEU A 76 -0.09 -3.33 7.38
C LEU A 76 0.34 -1.98 7.98
N VAL A 77 1.44 -1.42 7.46
CA VAL A 77 2.00 -0.14 7.90
C VAL A 77 1.79 0.93 6.83
N GLN A 78 1.22 2.06 7.24
CA GLN A 78 0.97 3.24 6.40
C GLN A 78 1.61 4.48 7.01
N THR A 79 1.62 5.57 6.24
CA THR A 79 1.91 6.91 6.75
C THR A 79 0.64 7.75 6.77
N ALA A 80 0.72 8.96 7.31
CA ALA A 80 -0.40 9.89 7.32
C ALA A 80 -0.93 10.24 5.90
N TYR A 81 -0.12 10.06 4.85
CA TYR A 81 -0.51 10.34 3.46
C TYR A 81 -1.48 9.31 2.86
N ALA A 82 -1.64 8.15 3.50
CA ALA A 82 -2.55 7.14 3.01
C ALA A 82 -4.00 7.64 2.95
N ASN A 83 -4.77 7.24 1.94
CA ASN A 83 -6.17 7.65 1.87
C ASN A 83 -6.96 7.06 3.05
N GLY A 84 -7.81 7.86 3.71
CA GLY A 84 -8.60 7.36 4.85
C GLY A 84 -9.51 6.18 4.48
N ALA A 85 -9.92 6.07 3.22
CA ALA A 85 -10.67 4.93 2.72
C ALA A 85 -9.85 3.64 2.64
N SER A 86 -8.54 3.72 2.33
CA SER A 86 -7.68 2.54 2.28
C SER A 86 -7.50 1.97 3.69
N THR A 87 -7.22 2.83 4.69
CA THR A 87 -7.14 2.43 6.10
C THR A 87 -8.44 1.79 6.58
N ALA A 88 -9.61 2.39 6.27
CA ALA A 88 -10.90 1.84 6.63
C ALA A 88 -11.15 0.48 5.94
N TYR A 89 -10.83 0.34 4.66
CA TYR A 89 -10.95 -0.92 3.93
C TYR A 89 -10.14 -2.05 4.60
N ILE A 90 -8.90 -1.76 5.00
CA ILE A 90 -8.02 -2.75 5.62
C ILE A 90 -8.53 -3.13 7.02
N ALA A 91 -8.85 -2.15 7.85
CA ALA A 91 -9.24 -2.39 9.23
C ALA A 91 -10.65 -3.00 9.33
N ASP A 92 -11.61 -2.48 8.56
CA ASP A 92 -13.02 -2.80 8.71
C ASP A 92 -13.45 -3.98 7.82
N LEU A 93 -12.91 -4.11 6.61
CA LEU A 93 -13.27 -5.19 5.70
C LEU A 93 -12.26 -6.33 5.75
N LEU A 94 -10.98 -6.04 5.53
CA LEU A 94 -9.95 -7.08 5.56
C LEU A 94 -9.66 -7.56 6.98
N LYS A 95 -10.05 -6.82 8.02
CA LYS A 95 -9.76 -7.15 9.43
C LYS A 95 -8.27 -7.41 9.67
N ILE A 96 -7.41 -6.59 9.06
CA ILE A 96 -5.95 -6.63 9.25
C ILE A 96 -5.56 -5.45 10.15
N PRO A 97 -4.73 -5.65 11.20
CA PRO A 97 -4.19 -4.55 11.99
C PRO A 97 -3.43 -3.53 11.12
N VAL A 98 -3.78 -2.26 11.25
CA VAL A 98 -3.12 -1.15 10.55
C VAL A 98 -2.36 -0.29 11.55
N VAL A 99 -1.12 0.07 11.21
CA VAL A 99 -0.32 1.00 12.00
C VAL A 99 0.12 2.18 11.15
N CYS A 100 0.05 3.39 11.71
CA CYS A 100 0.56 4.60 11.08
C CYS A 100 1.94 4.96 11.67
N THR A 101 2.90 5.31 10.82
CA THR A 101 4.24 5.77 11.21
C THR A 101 4.59 7.11 10.57
N ASP A 102 5.69 7.72 11.02
CA ASP A 102 6.32 8.81 10.29
C ASP A 102 6.66 8.40 8.85
N THR A 103 6.79 9.39 7.97
CA THR A 103 7.15 9.15 6.57
C THR A 103 8.59 8.66 6.42
N GLY A 104 8.84 7.97 5.32
CA GLY A 104 10.15 7.43 4.99
C GLY A 104 10.27 5.95 5.37
N VAL A 105 10.74 5.19 4.39
CA VAL A 105 10.78 3.72 4.38
C VAL A 105 11.45 3.10 5.59
N LYS A 106 12.41 3.79 6.23
CA LYS A 106 13.05 3.33 7.47
C LYS A 106 12.04 3.15 8.61
N HIS A 107 11.12 4.08 8.78
CA HIS A 107 10.10 4.03 9.83
C HIS A 107 9.07 2.93 9.53
N LEU A 108 8.62 2.85 8.27
CA LEU A 108 7.68 1.82 7.84
C LEU A 108 8.28 0.41 8.01
N HIS A 109 9.51 0.20 7.54
CA HIS A 109 10.21 -1.08 7.61
C HIS A 109 10.39 -1.56 9.05
N HIS A 110 10.86 -0.69 9.94
CA HIS A 110 10.99 -1.03 11.37
C HIS A 110 9.67 -1.47 11.98
N ARG A 111 8.57 -0.75 11.67
CA ARG A 111 7.25 -1.10 12.22
C ARG A 111 6.68 -2.38 11.61
N ALA A 112 6.99 -2.64 10.34
CA ALA A 112 6.53 -3.83 9.62
C ALA A 112 7.16 -5.12 10.20
N GLN A 113 8.41 -5.05 10.68
CA GLN A 113 9.11 -6.18 11.30
C GLN A 113 8.49 -6.66 12.62
N GLU A 114 7.60 -5.89 13.25
CA GLU A 114 6.89 -6.32 14.45
C GLU A 114 5.85 -7.42 14.16
N PHE A 115 5.35 -7.47 12.91
CA PHE A 115 4.43 -8.49 12.43
C PHE A 115 5.16 -9.72 11.89
N ASP A 116 4.49 -10.87 11.86
CA ASP A 116 5.05 -12.08 11.25
C ASP A 116 5.18 -11.94 9.74
N ILE A 117 4.21 -11.23 9.14
CA ILE A 117 4.23 -10.70 7.79
C ILE A 117 3.84 -9.22 7.89
N GLY A 118 4.72 -8.32 7.48
CA GLY A 118 4.48 -6.88 7.48
C GLY A 118 4.43 -6.33 6.07
N VAL A 119 3.27 -5.82 5.65
CA VAL A 119 3.10 -5.12 4.36
C VAL A 119 3.28 -3.63 4.60
N TYR A 120 4.11 -2.94 3.82
CA TYR A 120 4.21 -1.49 3.91
C TYR A 120 4.41 -0.86 2.55
N PHE A 121 3.63 0.18 2.25
CA PHE A 121 3.81 1.03 1.08
C PHE A 121 3.49 2.47 1.45
N GLU A 122 4.26 3.40 0.88
CA GLU A 122 3.88 4.80 0.82
C GLU A 122 3.01 5.03 -0.43
N ALA A 123 2.12 6.03 -0.38
CA ALA A 123 1.23 6.35 -1.50
C ALA A 123 1.97 6.79 -2.79
N ASN A 124 3.28 7.02 -2.75
CA ASN A 124 4.11 7.29 -3.92
C ASN A 124 4.52 6.01 -4.69
N GLY A 125 4.22 4.82 -4.16
CA GLY A 125 4.56 3.55 -4.77
C GLY A 125 5.81 2.86 -4.22
N HIS A 126 6.51 3.44 -3.23
CA HIS A 126 7.64 2.79 -2.57
C HIS A 126 7.12 1.88 -1.46
N GLY A 127 7.44 0.59 -1.52
CA GLY A 127 7.09 -0.35 -0.46
C GLY A 127 7.59 -1.75 -0.74
N THR A 128 7.32 -2.66 0.19
CA THR A 128 7.54 -4.10 0.01
C THR A 128 6.78 -4.86 1.10
N VAL A 129 6.96 -6.18 1.15
CA VAL A 129 6.49 -7.06 2.21
C VAL A 129 7.68 -7.73 2.89
N VAL A 130 7.71 -7.69 4.22
CA VAL A 130 8.75 -8.35 5.03
C VAL A 130 8.16 -9.52 5.80
N PHE A 131 8.98 -10.55 5.99
CA PHE A 131 8.61 -11.77 6.71
C PHE A 131 9.61 -12.02 7.84
N LYS A 132 9.14 -12.38 9.02
CA LYS A 132 10.07 -12.85 10.07
C LYS A 132 10.76 -14.14 9.63
N PRO A 133 12.04 -14.35 9.98
CA PRO A 133 12.75 -15.58 9.65
C PRO A 133 12.04 -16.85 10.14
N SER A 134 11.40 -16.80 11.32
CA SER A 134 10.59 -17.90 11.85
C SER A 134 9.37 -18.19 10.97
N THR A 135 8.68 -17.16 10.49
CA THR A 135 7.52 -17.27 9.60
C THR A 135 7.89 -17.90 8.27
N ILE A 136 9.03 -17.50 7.68
CA ILE A 136 9.54 -18.09 6.44
C ILE A 136 9.75 -19.59 6.62
N LYS A 137 10.39 -20.00 7.73
CA LYS A 137 10.60 -21.41 8.05
C LYS A 137 9.28 -22.18 8.17
N THR A 138 8.33 -21.65 8.95
CA THR A 138 7.00 -22.26 9.13
C THR A 138 6.25 -22.44 7.81
N ILE A 139 6.27 -21.43 6.93
CA ILE A 139 5.63 -21.48 5.61
C ILE A 139 6.26 -22.57 4.74
N LYS A 140 7.60 -22.62 4.67
CA LYS A 140 8.33 -23.62 3.86
C LYS A 140 8.12 -25.04 4.37
N GLU A 141 8.09 -25.24 5.68
CA GLU A 141 7.78 -26.54 6.30
C GLU A 141 6.34 -26.98 5.97
N ALA A 142 5.37 -26.07 6.07
CA ALA A 142 3.97 -26.36 5.74
C ALA A 142 3.78 -26.70 4.25
N ALA A 143 4.48 -26.00 3.35
CA ALA A 143 4.45 -26.28 1.92
C ALA A 143 4.96 -27.69 1.56
N GLY A 144 5.88 -28.25 2.34
CA GLY A 144 6.41 -29.60 2.17
C GLY A 144 5.72 -30.68 3.00
N ASN A 145 4.76 -30.32 3.86
CA ASN A 145 4.18 -31.25 4.83
C ASN A 145 3.11 -32.14 4.20
N ALA A 146 3.44 -33.42 4.00
CA ALA A 146 2.53 -34.42 3.45
C ALA A 146 1.29 -34.68 4.32
N ASN A 147 1.34 -34.36 5.62
CA ASN A 147 0.24 -34.57 6.56
C ASN A 147 -0.83 -33.46 6.52
N LEU A 148 -0.55 -32.33 5.87
CA LEU A 148 -1.55 -31.29 5.65
C LEU A 148 -2.46 -31.64 4.47
N THR A 149 -3.67 -31.07 4.45
CA THR A 149 -4.55 -31.19 3.29
C THR A 149 -3.90 -30.57 2.06
N GLU A 150 -4.28 -31.01 0.87
CA GLU A 150 -3.79 -30.43 -0.40
C GLU A 150 -4.07 -28.93 -0.48
N ALA A 151 -5.23 -28.47 -0.01
CA ALA A 151 -5.58 -27.06 0.02
C ALA A 151 -4.64 -26.25 0.92
N ASN A 152 -4.41 -26.70 2.15
CA ASN A 152 -3.49 -26.04 3.08
C ASN A 152 -2.05 -26.01 2.55
N ARG A 153 -1.59 -27.13 2.01
CA ARG A 153 -0.25 -27.24 1.41
C ARG A 153 -0.10 -26.33 0.20
N SER A 154 -1.10 -26.27 -0.68
CA SER A 154 -1.11 -25.40 -1.86
C SER A 154 -1.07 -23.92 -1.47
N ALA A 155 -1.83 -23.52 -0.43
CA ALA A 155 -1.80 -22.16 0.09
C ALA A 155 -0.42 -21.81 0.68
N ALA A 156 0.18 -22.71 1.46
CA ALA A 156 1.53 -22.54 1.99
C ALA A 156 2.59 -22.48 0.87
N ALA A 157 2.44 -23.29 -0.19
CA ALA A 157 3.34 -23.24 -1.35
C ALA A 157 3.25 -21.89 -2.09
N LYS A 158 2.04 -21.32 -2.24
CA LYS A 158 1.86 -19.97 -2.80
C LYS A 158 2.48 -18.89 -1.92
N LEU A 159 2.37 -18.99 -0.59
CA LEU A 159 3.07 -18.11 0.35
C LEU A 159 4.59 -18.22 0.19
N ALA A 160 5.13 -19.44 0.04
CA ALA A 160 6.55 -19.65 -0.20
C ALA A 160 7.00 -19.01 -1.52
N SER A 161 6.22 -19.16 -2.60
CA SER A 161 6.52 -18.49 -3.88
C SER A 161 6.43 -16.96 -3.77
N PHE A 162 5.50 -16.42 -2.98
CA PHE A 162 5.43 -14.98 -2.71
C PHE A 162 6.74 -14.49 -2.08
N ILE A 163 7.26 -15.22 -1.08
CA ILE A 163 8.52 -14.92 -0.40
C ILE A 163 9.71 -14.91 -1.37
N ASP A 164 9.71 -15.79 -2.37
CA ASP A 164 10.81 -15.90 -3.33
C ASP A 164 10.77 -14.79 -4.41
N VAL A 165 9.62 -14.15 -4.64
CA VAL A 165 9.47 -13.04 -5.60
C VAL A 165 9.71 -11.68 -4.93
N VAL A 166 9.28 -11.51 -3.69
CA VAL A 166 9.34 -10.22 -2.98
C VAL A 166 10.78 -9.84 -2.61
N ASN A 167 11.18 -8.60 -2.90
CA ASN A 167 12.42 -8.04 -2.41
C ASN A 167 12.27 -7.56 -0.95
N GLN A 168 12.69 -8.37 0.02
CA GLN A 168 12.56 -8.02 1.44
C GLN A 168 13.59 -6.97 1.92
N THR A 169 14.52 -6.52 1.07
CA THR A 169 15.61 -5.60 1.46
C THR A 169 15.20 -4.14 1.36
N VAL A 170 14.54 -3.76 0.26
CA VAL A 170 14.11 -2.40 -0.07
C VAL A 170 12.99 -2.49 -1.11
N GLY A 171 12.26 -1.39 -1.32
CA GLY A 171 11.26 -1.34 -2.40
C GLY A 171 11.89 -1.61 -3.76
N ASP A 172 11.18 -2.42 -4.55
CA ASP A 172 11.63 -2.92 -5.85
C ASP A 172 10.43 -2.95 -6.79
N ALA A 173 10.38 -1.96 -7.68
CA ALA A 173 9.24 -1.76 -8.55
C ALA A 173 8.96 -2.95 -9.48
N LEU A 174 9.99 -3.73 -9.83
CA LEU A 174 9.84 -4.90 -10.70
C LEU A 174 9.29 -6.08 -9.91
N SER A 175 9.82 -6.31 -8.71
CA SER A 175 9.29 -7.31 -7.77
C SER A 175 7.82 -7.03 -7.45
N ASP A 176 7.50 -5.77 -7.09
CA ASP A 176 6.15 -5.34 -6.77
C ASP A 176 5.20 -5.49 -7.97
N MET A 177 5.64 -5.12 -9.19
CA MET A 177 4.87 -5.32 -10.41
C MET A 177 4.57 -6.81 -10.64
N LEU A 178 5.55 -7.70 -10.49
CA LEU A 178 5.35 -9.14 -10.64
C LEU A 178 4.37 -9.69 -9.61
N LEU A 179 4.46 -9.24 -8.35
CA LEU A 179 3.52 -9.61 -7.30
C LEU A 179 2.10 -9.13 -7.64
N VAL A 180 1.92 -7.87 -8.06
CA VAL A 180 0.61 -7.34 -8.46
C VAL A 180 0.01 -8.16 -9.61
N GLU A 181 0.77 -8.41 -10.67
CA GLU A 181 0.27 -9.19 -11.81
C GLU A 181 -0.09 -10.64 -11.41
N ALA A 182 0.74 -11.28 -10.58
CA ALA A 182 0.48 -12.64 -10.08
C ALA A 182 -0.78 -12.69 -9.20
N VAL A 183 -0.98 -11.71 -8.31
CA VAL A 183 -2.15 -11.64 -7.44
C VAL A 183 -3.42 -11.35 -8.25
N LEU A 184 -3.38 -10.39 -9.18
CA LEU A 184 -4.53 -10.12 -10.05
C LEU A 184 -4.93 -11.35 -10.87
N TYR A 185 -3.95 -12.07 -11.42
CA TYR A 185 -4.18 -13.33 -12.13
C TYR A 185 -4.81 -14.39 -11.20
N ALA A 186 -4.24 -14.60 -10.02
CA ALA A 186 -4.74 -15.59 -9.05
C ALA A 186 -6.17 -15.29 -8.57
N LYS A 187 -6.53 -14.01 -8.44
CA LYS A 187 -7.87 -13.56 -8.05
C LYS A 187 -8.85 -13.49 -9.22
N GLY A 188 -8.38 -13.59 -10.47
CA GLY A 188 -9.19 -13.33 -11.67
C GLY A 188 -9.68 -11.89 -11.76
N TRP A 189 -8.96 -10.94 -11.15
CA TRP A 189 -9.36 -9.53 -11.10
C TRP A 189 -8.82 -8.76 -12.30
N ASP A 190 -9.71 -8.03 -12.96
CA ASP A 190 -9.30 -6.97 -13.88
C ASP A 190 -8.95 -5.68 -13.11
N VAL A 191 -8.44 -4.68 -13.83
CA VAL A 191 -8.02 -3.41 -13.21
C VAL A 191 -9.19 -2.62 -12.63
N ASN A 192 -10.38 -2.74 -13.22
CA ASN A 192 -11.60 -2.06 -12.77
C ASN A 192 -12.11 -2.67 -11.46
N THR A 193 -12.09 -4.00 -11.34
CA THR A 193 -12.45 -4.73 -10.13
C THR A 193 -11.49 -4.39 -9.00
N TRP A 194 -10.18 -4.37 -9.27
CA TRP A 194 -9.19 -3.93 -8.29
C TRP A 194 -9.43 -2.48 -7.85
N GLN A 195 -9.66 -1.54 -8.78
CA GLN A 195 -9.97 -0.16 -8.45
C GLN A 195 -11.24 -0.02 -7.60
N LYS A 196 -12.26 -0.83 -7.88
CA LYS A 196 -13.55 -0.83 -7.16
C LYS A 196 -13.54 -1.54 -5.81
N SER A 197 -12.42 -2.14 -5.39
CA SER A 197 -12.28 -2.76 -4.07
C SER A 197 -12.67 -1.83 -2.91
N TYR A 198 -12.36 -0.55 -3.05
CA TYR A 198 -12.86 0.55 -2.21
C TYR A 198 -12.83 1.87 -2.99
N THR A 199 -13.51 2.89 -2.49
CA THR A 199 -13.54 4.23 -3.10
C THR A 199 -12.76 5.19 -2.25
N ASP A 200 -11.72 5.79 -2.83
CA ASP A 200 -10.92 6.82 -2.17
C ASP A 200 -11.77 8.03 -1.77
N LEU A 201 -11.47 8.61 -0.61
CA LEU A 201 -11.97 9.93 -0.28
C LEU A 201 -11.31 10.96 -1.22
N PRO A 202 -12.05 11.96 -1.71
CA PRO A 202 -11.45 13.09 -2.42
C PRO A 202 -10.31 13.69 -1.58
N ASN A 203 -9.12 13.80 -2.18
CA ASN A 203 -7.91 14.22 -1.48
C ASN A 203 -7.14 15.24 -2.31
N ARG A 204 -6.32 16.05 -1.64
CA ARG A 204 -5.48 17.06 -2.26
C ARG A 204 -4.19 17.23 -1.46
N GLN A 205 -3.06 17.25 -2.16
CA GLN A 205 -1.75 17.55 -1.58
C GLN A 205 -1.23 18.87 -2.16
N LEU A 206 -0.77 19.78 -1.31
CA LEU A 206 -0.23 21.08 -1.69
C LEU A 206 1.16 21.27 -1.08
N LYS A 207 2.06 21.89 -1.85
CA LYS A 207 3.36 22.32 -1.36
C LYS A 207 3.31 23.82 -1.06
N VAL A 208 3.43 24.19 0.20
CA VAL A 208 3.46 25.59 0.65
C VAL A 208 4.91 26.00 0.86
N LYS A 209 5.30 27.16 0.31
CA LYS A 209 6.62 27.77 0.58
C LYS A 209 6.50 28.62 1.83
N VAL A 210 7.40 28.40 2.78
CA VAL A 210 7.53 29.17 4.02
C VAL A 210 8.98 29.63 4.15
N GLU A 211 9.21 30.69 4.95
CA GLU A 211 10.55 31.24 5.17
C GLU A 211 11.46 30.25 5.90
N ASP A 212 10.98 29.66 7.01
CA ASP A 212 11.66 28.58 7.72
C ASP A 212 10.68 27.44 7.97
N ARG A 213 10.97 26.25 7.42
CA ARG A 213 10.13 25.05 7.62
C ARG A 213 10.28 24.45 9.02
N ASN A 214 11.39 24.72 9.71
CA ASN A 214 11.70 24.12 11.01
C ASN A 214 10.85 24.67 12.16
N VAL A 215 10.09 25.74 11.90
CA VAL A 215 9.09 26.29 12.83
C VAL A 215 7.90 25.33 13.02
N VAL A 216 7.62 24.49 12.02
CA VAL A 216 6.58 23.46 12.11
C VAL A 216 7.18 22.23 12.75
N LYS A 217 6.68 21.89 13.94
CA LYS A 217 7.07 20.67 14.67
C LYS A 217 5.86 19.77 14.79
N VAL A 218 6.04 18.48 14.52
CA VAL A 218 4.94 17.51 14.47
C VAL A 218 5.14 16.36 15.45
N THR A 219 4.06 15.63 15.72
CA THR A 219 4.02 14.40 16.52
C THR A 219 2.94 13.46 15.98
N ASP A 220 2.79 12.31 16.63
CA ASP A 220 1.74 11.33 16.33
C ASP A 220 1.78 10.86 14.86
N ALA A 221 2.93 10.31 14.43
CA ALA A 221 3.17 9.91 13.04
C ALA A 221 3.00 11.07 12.04
N ALA A 222 3.54 12.24 12.39
CA ALA A 222 3.38 13.51 11.67
C ALA A 222 1.91 13.95 11.40
N ARG A 223 0.94 13.47 12.21
CA ARG A 223 -0.48 13.83 12.05
C ARG A 223 -0.89 15.09 12.81
N LYS A 224 -0.10 15.51 13.79
CA LYS A 224 -0.42 16.66 14.65
C LYS A 224 0.74 17.64 14.75
N CYS A 225 0.47 18.93 14.59
CA CYS A 225 1.42 20.00 14.84
C CYS A 225 1.47 20.33 16.34
N ILE A 226 2.68 20.36 16.90
CA ILE A 226 2.97 20.91 18.23
C ILE A 226 3.31 22.40 18.14
N ALA A 227 3.95 22.81 17.04
CA ALA A 227 4.33 24.20 16.80
C ALA A 227 4.07 24.58 15.32
N PRO A 228 3.76 25.86 15.02
CA PRO A 228 3.49 26.94 15.97
C PRO A 228 2.19 26.72 16.76
N VAL A 229 2.12 27.32 17.95
CA VAL A 229 0.94 27.25 18.83
C VAL A 229 -0.29 27.77 18.09
N GLY A 230 -1.41 27.05 18.20
CA GLY A 230 -2.68 27.38 17.54
C GLY A 230 -2.83 26.81 16.13
N LEU A 231 -1.76 26.36 15.47
CA LEU A 231 -1.86 25.79 14.11
C LEU A 231 -2.73 24.52 14.09
N GLN A 232 -2.45 23.56 14.98
CA GLN A 232 -3.23 22.32 15.02
C GLN A 232 -4.71 22.57 15.35
N GLN A 233 -4.99 23.47 16.29
CA GLN A 233 -6.36 23.83 16.63
C GLN A 233 -7.12 24.34 15.40
N LYS A 234 -6.49 25.20 14.58
CA LYS A 234 -7.11 25.69 13.34
C LYS A 234 -7.32 24.59 12.31
N ILE A 235 -6.38 23.65 12.19
CA ILE A 235 -6.53 22.47 11.32
C ILE A 235 -7.74 21.64 11.77
N ASP A 236 -7.85 21.35 13.07
CA ASP A 236 -8.95 20.55 13.64
C ASP A 236 -10.31 21.25 13.45
N GLU A 237 -10.39 22.56 13.72
CA GLU A 237 -11.59 23.39 13.51
C GLU A 237 -12.06 23.37 12.05
N ILE A 238 -11.14 23.40 11.08
CA ILE A 238 -11.47 23.35 9.65
C ILE A 238 -11.88 21.94 9.25
N ALA A 239 -11.13 20.91 9.65
CA ALA A 239 -11.41 19.53 9.26
C ALA A 239 -12.78 19.05 9.78
N ALA A 240 -13.17 19.46 10.98
CA ALA A 240 -14.45 19.09 11.60
C ALA A 240 -15.69 19.61 10.84
N GLN A 241 -15.53 20.61 9.96
CA GLN A 241 -16.64 21.14 9.15
C GLN A 241 -17.02 20.21 7.98
N TYR A 242 -16.21 19.19 7.70
CA TYR A 242 -16.41 18.28 6.57
C TYR A 242 -16.58 16.84 7.03
N ALA A 243 -17.57 16.14 6.46
CA ALA A 243 -17.77 14.73 6.73
C ALA A 243 -16.51 13.93 6.31
N LYS A 244 -15.95 13.14 7.25
CA LYS A 244 -14.67 12.43 7.08
C LYS A 244 -13.50 13.36 6.74
N GLY A 245 -13.59 14.64 7.12
CA GLY A 245 -12.53 15.62 6.93
C GLY A 245 -11.28 15.24 7.73
N ARG A 246 -10.14 15.20 7.05
CA ARG A 246 -8.82 14.97 7.65
C ARG A 246 -7.80 15.83 6.93
N SER A 247 -6.98 16.55 7.68
CA SER A 247 -5.90 17.38 7.16
C SER A 247 -4.73 17.39 8.14
N PHE A 248 -3.53 17.54 7.61
CA PHE A 248 -2.27 17.67 8.37
C PHE A 248 -1.30 18.50 7.52
N VAL A 249 -0.26 19.05 8.17
CA VAL A 249 0.76 19.91 7.55
C VAL A 249 2.13 19.36 7.83
#